data_AF-A0A7X8BUT4-F1
#
_entry.id   AF-A0A7X8BUT4-F1
#
_cell.length_a   1.000
_cell.length_b   1.000
_cell.length_c   1.000
_cell.angle_alpha   90.00
_cell.angle_beta   90.00
_cell.angle_gamma   90.00
#
_symmetry.space_group_name_H-M   'P 1'
#
loop_
_entity.id
_entity.type
_entity.pdbx_description
1 polymer ?
#
loop_
_entity_poly.entity_id
_entity_poly.type
_entity_poly.pdbx_seq_one_letter_code
_entity_poly.pdbx_strand_id
1 'polypeptide(L)'
;MNNYKKLRINVLLIISLMILIPMLNVNAQSKKVKDLLDDINEWCEKYDLYKRVFSYNESTQILTMVSEYCTVEIPADKIASIYTRPSEENYQVVFSTKGHEEVIDVQCTSFDEMDSVTAITMSDKKYAQKVSANLNKLLKITSGGKGSTASKGSKGSDKLLKEINDLCAKYDKYHRVFTVENKTDMLVFTSESCVVKLPFRKIGEVAVKELSGGSFSLQFKSKNEEKCFDVKCTSFSEMNGLTSLTFTDKNGAEQAAAKLRELISNHQ
;
A
#
# COMPACT_ATOMS: atom_id res chain seq x y z
N MET A 1 36.65 -26.28 43.98
CA MET A 1 35.40 -25.52 44.21
C MET A 1 35.21 -24.25 43.37
N ASN A 2 36.02 -23.96 42.33
CA ASN A 2 35.94 -22.68 41.58
C ASN A 2 35.12 -22.69 40.27
N ASN A 3 34.86 -23.85 39.65
CA ASN A 3 34.20 -23.90 38.34
C ASN A 3 32.68 -23.69 38.39
N TYR A 4 32.02 -24.08 39.49
CA TYR A 4 30.56 -23.91 39.65
C TYR A 4 30.13 -22.45 39.86
N LYS A 5 30.95 -21.64 40.55
CA LYS A 5 30.68 -20.19 40.69
C LYS A 5 30.83 -19.46 39.36
N LYS A 6 31.83 -19.82 38.55
CA LYS A 6 32.07 -19.23 37.22
C LYS A 6 30.92 -19.56 36.24
N LEU A 7 30.39 -20.78 36.29
CA LEU A 7 29.27 -21.21 35.45
C LEU A 7 27.96 -20.47 35.81
N ARG A 8 27.66 -20.29 37.10
CA ARG A 8 26.44 -19.56 37.55
C ARG A 8 26.44 -18.09 37.14
N ILE A 9 27.59 -17.42 37.18
CA ILE A 9 27.70 -16.00 36.78
C ILE A 9 27.45 -15.85 35.27
N ASN A 10 28.00 -16.74 34.45
CA ASN A 10 27.80 -16.69 32.99
C ASN A 10 26.34 -16.95 32.58
N VAL A 11 25.64 -17.87 33.26
CA VAL A 11 24.22 -18.16 32.97
C VAL A 11 23.33 -16.97 33.36
N LEU A 12 23.57 -16.33 34.50
CA LEU A 12 22.84 -15.13 34.91
C LEU A 12 23.06 -13.96 33.93
N LEU A 13 24.29 -13.75 33.47
CA LEU A 13 24.61 -12.73 32.47
C LEU A 13 23.91 -12.97 31.13
N ILE A 14 23.84 -14.22 30.67
CA ILE A 14 23.14 -14.59 29.44
C ILE A 14 21.63 -14.35 29.57
N ILE A 15 21.01 -14.76 30.69
CA ILE A 15 19.58 -14.54 30.93
C ILE A 15 19.26 -13.04 31.00
N SER A 16 20.07 -12.25 31.72
CA SER A 16 19.91 -10.79 31.76
C SER A 16 20.07 -10.16 30.37
N LEU A 17 21.01 -10.61 29.53
CA LEU A 17 21.15 -10.13 28.16
C LEU A 17 19.95 -10.49 27.28
N MET A 18 19.42 -11.71 27.43
CA MET A 18 18.25 -12.19 26.70
C MET A 18 16.97 -11.42 27.05
N ILE A 19 16.90 -10.80 28.22
CA ILE A 19 15.78 -9.93 28.63
C ILE A 19 16.02 -8.47 28.21
N LEU A 20 17.26 -7.97 28.32
CA LEU A 20 17.57 -6.57 27.99
C LEU A 20 17.45 -6.26 26.49
N ILE A 21 17.89 -7.19 25.62
CA ILE A 21 17.91 -6.97 24.17
C ILE A 21 16.50 -6.77 23.59
N PRO A 22 15.49 -7.62 23.93
CA PRO A 22 14.10 -7.38 23.53
C PRO A 22 13.55 -6.05 24.05
N MET A 23 13.80 -5.69 25.32
CA MET A 23 13.30 -4.45 25.91
C MET A 23 13.88 -3.19 25.24
N LEU A 24 15.17 -3.19 24.92
CA LEU A 24 15.79 -2.09 24.17
C LEU A 24 15.22 -1.97 22.75
N ASN A 25 14.91 -3.11 22.12
CA ASN A 25 14.34 -3.13 20.77
C ASN A 25 12.88 -2.62 20.75
N VAL A 26 12.07 -2.98 21.77
CA VAL A 26 10.70 -2.48 21.94
C VAL A 26 10.69 -0.97 22.12
N ASN A 27 11.57 -0.42 22.96
CA ASN A 27 11.66 1.04 23.17
C ASN A 27 12.07 1.81 21.90
N ALA A 28 13.00 1.28 21.11
CA ALA A 28 13.43 1.92 19.87
C ALA A 28 12.34 1.85 18.77
N GLN A 29 11.60 0.74 18.71
CA GLN A 29 10.47 0.59 17.78
C GLN A 29 9.34 1.56 18.13
N SER A 30 8.97 1.65 19.40
CA SER A 30 7.89 2.53 19.87
C SER A 30 8.19 4.01 19.58
N LYS A 31 9.45 4.44 19.75
CA LYS A 31 9.87 5.80 19.38
C LYS A 31 9.66 6.10 17.89
N LYS A 32 10.05 5.19 17.00
CA LYS A 32 9.88 5.39 15.54
C LYS A 32 8.41 5.45 15.12
N VAL A 33 7.55 4.62 15.73
CA VAL A 33 6.10 4.66 15.49
C VAL A 33 5.55 6.02 15.91
N LYS A 34 5.94 6.50 17.09
CA LYS A 34 5.54 7.82 17.59
C LYS A 34 5.99 8.95 16.66
N ASP A 35 7.27 8.99 16.28
CA ASP A 35 7.80 10.04 15.39
C ASP A 35 7.02 10.10 14.06
N LEU A 36 6.65 8.95 13.50
CA LEU A 36 5.84 8.88 12.27
C LEU A 36 4.42 9.40 12.48
N LEU A 37 3.78 9.06 13.60
CA LEU A 37 2.44 9.54 13.93
C LEU A 37 2.43 11.04 14.20
N ASP A 38 3.44 11.57 14.88
CA ASP A 38 3.59 13.01 15.14
C ASP A 38 3.70 13.78 13.81
N ASP A 39 4.53 13.30 12.85
CA ASP A 39 4.61 13.86 11.50
C ASP A 39 3.26 13.83 10.75
N ILE A 40 2.57 12.68 10.80
CA ILE A 40 1.27 12.51 10.13
C ILE A 40 0.24 13.48 10.72
N ASN A 41 0.17 13.57 12.04
CA ASN A 41 -0.78 14.42 12.76
C ASN A 41 -0.49 15.90 12.52
N GLU A 42 0.77 16.31 12.44
CA GLU A 42 1.13 17.68 12.07
C GLU A 42 0.59 18.07 10.68
N TRP A 43 0.68 17.15 9.71
CA TRP A 43 0.16 17.41 8.36
C TRP A 43 -1.36 17.32 8.29
N CYS A 44 -1.99 16.42 9.03
CA CYS A 44 -3.45 16.33 9.06
C CYS A 44 -4.05 17.58 9.71
N GLU A 45 -3.47 18.11 10.79
CA GLU A 45 -3.95 19.37 11.40
C GLU A 45 -3.93 20.55 10.41
N LYS A 46 -2.95 20.59 9.50
CA LYS A 46 -2.76 21.69 8.54
C LYS A 46 -3.52 21.51 7.24
N TYR A 47 -3.66 20.28 6.75
CA TYR A 47 -4.06 20.01 5.36
C TYR A 47 -5.20 19.01 5.22
N ASP A 48 -5.55 18.23 6.26
CA ASP A 48 -6.76 17.40 6.23
C ASP A 48 -7.98 18.27 6.49
N LEU A 49 -8.98 18.18 5.61
CA LEU A 49 -10.22 18.95 5.73
C LEU A 49 -10.98 18.64 7.03
N TYR A 50 -10.76 17.46 7.60
CA TYR A 50 -11.41 17.00 8.83
C TYR A 50 -10.47 16.93 10.04
N LYS A 51 -9.24 17.42 9.89
CA LYS A 51 -8.23 17.52 10.96
C LYS A 51 -8.07 16.23 11.79
N ARG A 52 -7.95 15.08 11.11
CA ARG A 52 -7.92 13.80 11.80
C ARG A 52 -6.62 13.60 12.57
N VAL A 53 -6.73 12.93 13.70
CA VAL A 53 -5.61 12.54 14.57
C VAL A 53 -5.47 11.03 14.55
N PHE A 54 -4.26 10.57 14.26
CA PHE A 54 -3.88 9.16 14.23
C PHE A 54 -3.22 8.73 15.53
N SER A 55 -3.58 7.52 15.96
CA SER A 55 -2.90 6.78 17.01
C SER A 55 -2.77 5.31 16.63
N TYR A 56 -1.80 4.62 17.20
CA TYR A 56 -1.57 3.20 16.95
C TYR A 56 -1.41 2.45 18.26
N ASN A 57 -2.23 1.42 18.47
CA ASN A 57 -2.13 0.54 19.62
C ASN A 57 -1.24 -0.67 19.27
N GLU A 58 -0.03 -0.71 19.83
CA GLU A 58 0.92 -1.79 19.54
C GLU A 58 0.45 -3.17 20.02
N SER A 59 -0.32 -3.22 21.11
CA SER A 59 -0.81 -4.47 21.71
C SER A 59 -1.93 -5.11 20.88
N THR A 60 -2.86 -4.28 20.37
CA THR A 60 -3.98 -4.76 19.55
C THR A 60 -3.71 -4.70 18.05
N GLN A 61 -2.63 -4.03 17.65
CA GLN A 61 -2.28 -3.75 16.25
C GLN A 61 -3.36 -2.97 15.49
N ILE A 62 -4.07 -2.08 16.18
CA ILE A 62 -5.13 -1.26 15.58
C ILE A 62 -4.59 0.15 15.32
N LEU A 63 -4.77 0.63 14.09
CA LEU A 63 -4.60 2.03 13.70
C LEU A 63 -5.94 2.73 13.91
N THR A 64 -5.97 3.72 14.79
CA THR A 64 -7.16 4.52 15.07
C THR A 64 -6.99 5.92 14.49
N MET A 65 -8.01 6.40 13.80
CA MET A 65 -8.09 7.75 13.23
C MET A 65 -9.33 8.43 13.80
N VAL A 66 -9.16 9.59 14.43
CA VAL A 66 -10.24 10.32 15.10
C VAL A 66 -10.40 11.70 14.48
N SER A 67 -11.63 12.12 14.21
CA SER A 67 -12.03 13.50 13.91
C SER A 67 -13.12 13.94 14.89
N GLU A 68 -13.57 15.19 14.77
CA GLU A 68 -14.78 15.67 15.44
C GLU A 68 -16.03 14.83 15.09
N TYR A 69 -16.06 14.25 13.89
CA TYR A 69 -17.25 13.62 13.31
C TYR A 69 -17.26 12.09 13.39
N CYS A 70 -16.07 11.49 13.51
CA CYS A 70 -15.92 10.06 13.34
C CYS A 70 -14.64 9.51 13.96
N THR A 71 -14.75 8.31 14.52
CA THR A 71 -13.63 7.44 14.89
C THR A 71 -13.61 6.24 13.96
N VAL A 72 -12.45 5.96 13.38
CA VAL A 72 -12.23 4.82 12.50
C VAL A 72 -11.11 3.95 13.07
N GLU A 73 -11.40 2.67 13.25
CA GLU A 73 -10.43 1.69 13.72
C GLU A 73 -10.15 0.66 12.62
N ILE A 74 -8.86 0.54 12.26
CA ILE A 74 -8.41 -0.36 11.19
C ILE A 74 -7.35 -1.31 11.76
N PRO A 75 -7.61 -2.63 11.84
CA PRO A 75 -6.58 -3.61 12.15
C PRO A 75 -5.46 -3.55 11.09
N ALA A 76 -4.21 -3.35 11.53
CA ALA A 76 -3.09 -3.11 10.62
C ALA A 76 -2.79 -4.31 9.71
N ASP A 77 -3.06 -5.53 10.18
CA ASP A 77 -2.91 -6.75 9.39
C ASP A 77 -3.94 -6.86 8.26
N LYS A 78 -5.08 -6.18 8.39
CA LYS A 78 -6.12 -6.07 7.35
C LYS A 78 -5.80 -5.01 6.30
N ILE A 79 -4.90 -4.06 6.55
CA ILE A 79 -4.52 -3.07 5.54
C ILE A 79 -3.64 -3.74 4.46
N ALA A 80 -4.16 -3.82 3.24
CA ALA A 80 -3.45 -4.32 2.06
C ALA A 80 -2.48 -3.27 1.51
N SER A 81 -2.95 -2.04 1.34
CA SER A 81 -2.14 -0.93 0.81
C SER A 81 -2.71 0.43 1.21
N ILE A 82 -1.84 1.43 1.31
CA ILE A 82 -2.24 2.84 1.46
C ILE A 82 -1.68 3.61 0.28
N TYR A 83 -2.52 4.38 -0.41
CA TYR A 83 -2.11 5.13 -1.61
C TYR A 83 -2.81 6.49 -1.68
N THR A 84 -2.39 7.33 -2.62
CA THR A 84 -3.05 8.63 -2.84
C THR A 84 -3.71 8.70 -4.20
N ARG A 85 -4.85 9.36 -4.29
CA ARG A 85 -5.54 9.69 -5.55
C ARG A 85 -6.03 11.14 -5.52
N PRO A 86 -6.18 11.82 -6.67
CA PRO A 86 -6.93 13.08 -6.71
C PRO A 86 -8.41 12.84 -6.42
N SER A 87 -9.09 13.85 -5.90
CA SER A 87 -10.52 13.86 -5.58
C SER A 87 -11.05 15.27 -5.78
N GLU A 88 -11.64 15.54 -6.94
CA GLU A 88 -12.07 16.89 -7.36
C GLU A 88 -10.92 17.91 -7.22
N GLU A 89 -11.06 18.87 -6.31
CA GLU A 89 -10.05 19.90 -6.01
C GLU A 89 -9.02 19.46 -4.94
N ASN A 90 -9.20 18.27 -4.37
CA ASN A 90 -8.43 17.75 -3.26
C ASN A 90 -7.69 16.45 -3.63
N TYR A 91 -7.08 15.83 -2.62
CA TYR A 91 -6.37 14.56 -2.73
C TYR A 91 -6.78 13.63 -1.61
N GLN A 92 -7.05 12.37 -1.92
CA GLN A 92 -7.42 11.36 -0.94
C GLN A 92 -6.24 10.44 -0.62
N VAL A 93 -6.01 10.17 0.66
CA VAL A 93 -5.19 9.05 1.15
C VAL A 93 -6.14 7.90 1.43
N VAL A 94 -6.06 6.83 0.63
CA VAL A 94 -7.02 5.73 0.63
C VAL A 94 -6.41 4.51 1.30
N PHE A 95 -7.17 3.89 2.20
CA PHE A 95 -6.85 2.59 2.81
C PHE A 95 -7.56 1.48 2.02
N SER A 96 -6.79 0.55 1.45
CA SER A 96 -7.33 -0.69 0.88
C SER A 96 -7.19 -1.81 1.91
N THR A 97 -8.27 -2.55 2.17
CA THR A 97 -8.28 -3.70 3.07
C THR A 97 -8.17 -5.04 2.33
N LYS A 98 -7.73 -6.09 3.03
CA LYS A 98 -7.66 -7.47 2.54
C LYS A 98 -9.03 -8.12 2.69
N GLY A 99 -9.72 -8.33 1.57
CA GLY A 99 -11.09 -8.86 1.59
C GLY A 99 -12.06 -7.73 1.94
N HIS A 100 -12.86 -7.31 0.97
CA HIS A 100 -13.73 -6.12 1.03
C HIS A 100 -14.82 -6.15 2.11
N GLU A 101 -14.90 -7.20 2.93
CA GLU A 101 -16.04 -7.48 3.83
C GLU A 101 -15.67 -7.52 5.33
N GLU A 102 -14.39 -7.54 5.70
CA GLU A 102 -13.99 -7.71 7.11
C GLU A 102 -13.48 -6.41 7.74
N VAL A 103 -14.46 -5.71 8.32
CA VAL A 103 -14.44 -4.79 9.48
C VAL A 103 -13.41 -3.67 9.44
N ILE A 104 -13.87 -2.53 8.94
CA ILE A 104 -13.52 -1.20 9.45
C ILE A 104 -14.61 -0.89 10.47
N ASP A 105 -14.27 -0.81 11.77
CA ASP A 105 -15.25 -0.30 12.73
C ASP A 105 -15.26 1.22 12.60
N VAL A 106 -16.35 1.73 12.02
CA VAL A 106 -16.55 3.15 11.73
C VAL A 106 -17.65 3.63 12.67
N GLN A 107 -17.25 4.30 13.74
CA GLN A 107 -18.19 4.98 14.62
C GLN A 107 -18.27 6.44 14.21
N CYS A 108 -19.15 6.74 13.24
CA CYS A 108 -19.44 8.10 12.81
C CYS A 108 -20.78 8.58 13.38
N THR A 109 -20.85 9.83 13.84
CA THR A 109 -22.11 10.46 14.30
C THR A 109 -22.83 11.23 13.19
N SER A 110 -22.23 11.34 11.99
CA SER A 110 -22.65 12.32 10.96
C SER A 110 -22.40 11.91 9.49
N PHE A 111 -22.09 10.63 9.21
CA PHE A 111 -22.02 10.13 7.83
C PHE A 111 -23.17 9.14 7.61
N ASP A 112 -24.18 9.56 6.84
CA ASP A 112 -25.37 8.75 6.50
C ASP A 112 -25.03 7.56 5.57
N GLU A 113 -23.84 7.53 4.97
CA GLU A 113 -23.37 6.43 4.13
C GLU A 113 -21.98 5.98 4.57
N MET A 114 -21.89 4.76 5.11
CA MET A 114 -20.64 4.03 5.30
C MET A 114 -20.09 3.65 3.91
N ASP A 115 -19.51 4.61 3.21
CA ASP A 115 -18.83 4.30 1.97
C ASP A 115 -17.64 3.39 2.28
N SER A 116 -17.57 2.29 1.54
CA SER A 116 -16.60 1.17 1.61
C SER A 116 -15.11 1.56 1.53
N VAL A 117 -14.78 2.84 1.62
CA VAL A 117 -13.44 3.41 1.48
C VAL A 117 -13.19 4.42 2.60
N THR A 118 -12.43 4.03 3.62
CA THR A 118 -11.84 4.99 4.55
C THR A 118 -10.80 5.81 3.77
N ALA A 119 -11.13 7.05 3.42
CA ALA A 119 -10.23 7.98 2.74
C ALA A 119 -10.03 9.24 3.59
N ILE A 120 -8.78 9.74 3.66
CA ILE A 120 -8.43 11.05 4.24
C ILE A 120 -8.39 12.07 3.12
N THR A 121 -9.17 13.14 3.21
CA THR A 121 -9.20 14.18 2.18
C THR A 121 -8.28 15.33 2.58
N MET A 122 -7.24 15.54 1.78
CA MET A 122 -6.22 16.57 1.98
C MET A 122 -6.26 17.60 0.87
N SER A 123 -6.06 18.86 1.23
CA SER A 123 -6.07 19.99 0.28
C SER A 123 -4.81 20.09 -0.58
N ASP A 124 -3.72 19.39 -0.22
CA ASP A 124 -2.43 19.48 -0.92
C ASP A 124 -1.85 18.09 -1.24
N LYS A 125 -1.53 17.89 -2.53
CA LYS A 125 -0.96 16.65 -3.09
C LYS A 125 0.29 16.19 -2.36
N LYS A 126 1.22 17.11 -2.11
CA LYS A 126 2.52 16.80 -1.51
C LYS A 126 2.32 16.25 -0.11
N TYR A 127 1.39 16.79 0.65
CA TYR A 127 1.14 16.33 2.02
C TYR A 127 0.31 15.05 2.04
N ALA A 128 -0.63 14.86 1.12
CA ALA A 128 -1.28 13.55 0.91
C ALA A 128 -0.25 12.44 0.66
N GLN A 129 0.71 12.67 -0.23
CA GLN A 129 1.77 11.72 -0.55
C GLN A 129 2.67 11.45 0.66
N LYS A 130 3.00 12.48 1.44
CA LYS A 130 3.79 12.34 2.66
C LYS A 130 3.06 11.54 3.75
N VAL A 131 1.77 11.82 3.99
CA VAL A 131 0.93 11.07 4.93
C VAL A 131 0.86 9.60 4.52
N SER A 132 0.52 9.33 3.26
CA SER A 132 0.49 7.96 2.72
C SER A 132 1.84 7.24 2.89
N ALA A 133 2.96 7.91 2.59
CA ALA A 133 4.28 7.32 2.73
C ALA A 133 4.63 7.02 4.20
N ASN A 134 4.30 7.90 5.14
CA ASN A 134 4.56 7.68 6.56
C ASN A 134 3.65 6.59 7.16
N LEU A 135 2.38 6.52 6.75
CA LEU A 135 1.49 5.43 7.14
C LEU A 135 1.99 4.09 6.62
N ASN A 136 2.47 4.02 5.36
CA ASN A 136 3.10 2.81 4.83
C ASN A 136 4.36 2.41 5.61
N LYS A 137 5.18 3.38 6.07
CA LYS A 137 6.34 3.08 6.93
C LYS A 137 5.89 2.55 8.29
N LEU A 138 4.85 3.13 8.88
CA LEU A 138 4.29 2.68 10.15
C LEU A 138 3.88 1.20 10.05
N LEU A 139 3.10 0.83 9.02
CA LEU A 139 2.69 -0.56 8.81
C LEU A 139 3.87 -1.52 8.64
N LYS A 140 4.95 -1.11 7.97
CA LYS A 140 6.16 -1.92 7.82
C LYS A 140 6.89 -2.16 9.14
N ILE A 141 6.92 -1.15 10.01
CA ILE A 141 7.55 -1.24 11.33
C ILE A 141 6.70 -2.16 12.23
N THR A 142 5.39 -1.92 12.28
CA THR A 142 4.50 -2.55 13.26
C THR A 142 4.19 -4.00 12.95
N SER A 143 4.24 -4.39 11.67
CA SER A 143 4.08 -5.79 11.27
C SER A 143 5.32 -6.67 11.51
N GLY A 144 6.35 -6.17 12.20
CA GLY A 144 7.61 -6.87 12.45
C GLY A 144 8.37 -7.23 11.16
N GLY A 145 8.14 -6.46 10.08
CA GLY A 145 8.63 -6.78 8.75
C GLY A 145 7.99 -8.02 8.11
N LYS A 146 6.91 -8.57 8.69
CA LYS A 146 6.17 -9.72 8.16
C LYS A 146 4.82 -9.37 7.52
N GLY A 147 4.32 -8.14 7.65
CA GLY A 147 3.02 -7.72 7.10
C GLY A 147 3.09 -6.45 6.24
N SER A 148 2.52 -6.54 5.04
CA SER A 148 2.33 -5.49 4.03
C SER A 148 3.59 -4.91 3.37
N THR A 149 3.99 -5.61 2.30
CA THR A 149 4.47 -5.05 1.02
C THR A 149 5.61 -4.00 1.09
N ALA A 150 6.66 -4.28 1.85
CA ALA A 150 8.00 -4.26 1.26
C ALA A 150 8.41 -5.71 1.12
N SER A 151 8.36 -6.21 -0.10
CA SER A 151 8.73 -7.58 -0.38
C SER A 151 10.20 -7.78 0.02
N LYS A 152 10.57 -9.00 0.46
CA LYS A 152 11.90 -9.53 0.18
C LYS A 152 12.08 -9.80 -1.33
N GLY A 153 11.46 -8.99 -2.20
CA GLY A 153 11.91 -8.83 -3.56
C GLY A 153 13.29 -8.20 -3.50
N SER A 154 14.12 -8.48 -4.50
CA SER A 154 15.36 -7.73 -4.66
C SER A 154 15.04 -6.23 -4.55
N LYS A 155 15.96 -5.42 -4.04
CA LYS A 155 15.79 -3.95 -3.96
C LYS A 155 15.31 -3.31 -5.30
N GLY A 156 15.37 -4.04 -6.40
CA GLY A 156 14.80 -3.69 -7.70
C GLY A 156 13.26 -3.66 -7.75
N SER A 157 12.54 -4.69 -7.30
CA SER A 157 11.07 -4.76 -7.50
C SER A 157 10.30 -3.65 -6.80
N ASP A 158 10.66 -3.33 -5.54
CA ASP A 158 10.04 -2.24 -4.79
C ASP A 158 10.32 -0.86 -5.43
N LYS A 159 11.53 -0.67 -5.99
CA LYS A 159 11.89 0.55 -6.72
C LYS A 159 11.09 0.66 -8.02
N LEU A 160 10.97 -0.42 -8.77
CA LEU A 160 10.19 -0.47 -10.01
C LEU A 160 8.72 -0.17 -9.75
N LEU A 161 8.12 -0.77 -8.72
CA LEU A 161 6.73 -0.51 -8.34
C LEU A 161 6.51 0.95 -7.98
N LYS A 162 7.44 1.56 -7.23
CA LYS A 162 7.37 2.99 -6.92
C LYS A 162 7.41 3.84 -8.20
N GLU A 163 8.35 3.57 -9.10
CA GLU A 163 8.47 4.30 -10.37
C GLU A 163 7.22 4.15 -11.25
N ILE A 164 6.66 2.94 -11.35
CA ILE A 164 5.41 2.66 -12.08
C ILE A 164 4.25 3.47 -11.46
N ASN A 165 4.12 3.46 -10.14
CA ASN A 165 3.04 4.16 -9.44
C ASN A 165 3.19 5.68 -9.54
N ASP A 166 4.41 6.22 -9.50
CA ASP A 166 4.68 7.64 -9.72
C ASP A 166 4.26 8.07 -11.15
N LEU A 167 4.49 7.21 -12.16
CA LEU A 167 4.04 7.44 -13.53
C LEU A 167 2.52 7.35 -13.67
N CYS A 168 1.87 6.35 -13.06
CA CYS A 168 0.42 6.20 -13.09
C CYS A 168 -0.27 7.38 -12.37
N ALA A 169 0.25 7.82 -11.23
CA ALA A 169 -0.27 9.01 -10.54
C ALA A 169 -0.17 10.29 -11.38
N LYS A 170 0.76 10.36 -12.34
CA LYS A 170 0.94 11.53 -13.21
C LYS A 170 0.16 11.44 -14.51
N TYR A 171 0.09 10.27 -15.13
CA TYR A 171 -0.35 10.12 -16.52
C TYR A 171 -1.52 9.16 -16.71
N ASP A 172 -1.78 8.23 -15.77
CA ASP A 172 -2.92 7.32 -15.87
C ASP A 172 -4.20 8.06 -15.47
N LYS A 173 -5.20 8.07 -16.35
CA LYS A 173 -6.50 8.72 -16.14
C LYS A 173 -7.21 8.21 -14.87
N TYR A 174 -7.00 6.94 -14.53
CA TYR A 174 -7.65 6.28 -13.41
C TYR A 174 -6.73 6.12 -12.19
N HIS A 175 -5.55 6.74 -12.22
CA HIS A 175 -4.58 6.76 -11.13
C HIS A 175 -4.34 5.40 -10.47
N ARG A 176 -4.22 4.35 -11.29
CA ARG A 176 -4.08 2.98 -10.79
C ARG A 176 -2.80 2.79 -10.01
N VAL A 177 -2.90 1.93 -9.00
CA VAL A 177 -1.79 1.58 -8.12
C VAL A 177 -1.43 0.11 -8.31
N PHE A 178 -0.18 -0.14 -8.65
CA PHE A 178 0.41 -1.46 -8.79
C PHE A 178 1.03 -1.92 -7.48
N THR A 179 0.79 -3.19 -7.17
CA THR A 179 1.39 -3.93 -6.06
C THR A 179 1.73 -5.34 -6.53
N VAL A 180 2.54 -6.06 -5.74
CA VAL A 180 2.87 -7.46 -5.99
C VAL A 180 2.43 -8.31 -4.81
N GLU A 181 1.61 -9.31 -5.09
CA GLU A 181 1.17 -10.31 -4.12
C GLU A 181 2.15 -11.49 -4.11
N ASN A 182 3.24 -11.37 -3.35
CA ASN A 182 4.37 -12.33 -3.39
C ASN A 182 3.99 -13.78 -3.07
N LYS A 183 2.95 -14.02 -2.25
CA LYS A 183 2.54 -15.39 -1.89
C LYS A 183 1.97 -16.16 -3.07
N THR A 184 1.30 -15.45 -3.98
CA THR A 184 0.59 -16.00 -5.13
C THR A 184 1.26 -15.62 -6.45
N ASP A 185 2.35 -14.86 -6.38
CA ASP A 185 3.13 -14.35 -7.51
C ASP A 185 2.26 -13.64 -8.56
N MET A 186 1.43 -12.71 -8.06
CA MET A 186 0.53 -11.92 -8.88
C MET A 186 0.94 -10.44 -8.90
N LEU A 187 0.92 -9.84 -10.09
CA LEU A 187 0.84 -8.41 -10.27
C LEU A 187 -0.61 -7.98 -10.01
N VAL A 188 -0.81 -7.06 -9.09
CA VAL A 188 -2.13 -6.54 -8.75
C VAL A 188 -2.15 -5.06 -9.07
N PHE A 189 -3.18 -4.59 -9.76
CA PHE A 189 -3.44 -3.15 -9.86
C PHE A 189 -4.87 -2.79 -9.55
N THR A 190 -5.01 -1.68 -8.84
CA THR A 190 -6.26 -1.22 -8.25
C THR A 190 -6.59 0.19 -8.74
N SER A 191 -7.85 0.40 -9.12
CA SER A 191 -8.48 1.71 -9.34
C SER A 191 -9.66 1.88 -8.36
N GLU A 192 -10.35 3.03 -8.44
CA GLU A 192 -11.58 3.31 -7.69
C GLU A 192 -12.65 2.22 -7.79
N SER A 193 -12.84 1.66 -8.98
CA SER A 193 -13.93 0.73 -9.28
C SER A 193 -13.48 -0.69 -9.58
N CYS A 194 -12.17 -0.97 -9.49
CA CYS A 194 -11.66 -2.26 -9.93
C CYS A 194 -10.37 -2.70 -9.24
N VAL A 195 -10.29 -4.00 -8.97
CA VAL A 195 -9.04 -4.70 -8.67
C VAL A 195 -8.79 -5.75 -9.74
N VAL A 196 -7.61 -5.71 -10.34
CA VAL A 196 -7.17 -6.69 -11.34
C VAL A 196 -5.96 -7.44 -10.81
N LYS A 197 -6.03 -8.78 -10.87
CA LYS A 197 -4.91 -9.65 -10.50
C LYS A 197 -4.41 -10.45 -11.71
N LEU A 198 -3.12 -10.31 -12.00
CA LEU A 198 -2.42 -10.96 -13.10
C LEU A 198 -1.30 -11.87 -12.56
N PRO A 199 -1.37 -13.20 -12.75
CA PRO A 199 -0.25 -14.07 -12.43
C PRO A 199 0.95 -13.76 -13.35
N PHE A 200 2.13 -13.47 -12.80
CA PHE A 200 3.31 -13.07 -13.59
C PHE A 200 3.66 -14.08 -14.70
N ARG A 201 3.59 -15.38 -14.36
CA ARG A 201 3.81 -16.49 -15.31
C ARG A 201 2.92 -16.47 -16.55
N LYS A 202 1.75 -15.82 -16.48
CA LYS A 202 0.75 -15.79 -17.55
C LYS A 202 0.84 -14.53 -18.43
N ILE A 203 1.63 -13.53 -18.02
CA ILE A 203 1.84 -12.29 -18.79
C ILE A 203 2.91 -12.55 -19.86
N GLY A 204 2.53 -12.46 -21.13
CA GLY A 204 3.44 -12.64 -22.26
C GLY A 204 4.06 -11.32 -22.72
N GLU A 205 3.24 -10.28 -22.85
CA GLU A 205 3.69 -8.99 -23.37
C GLU A 205 2.99 -7.84 -22.63
N VAL A 206 3.71 -6.72 -22.46
CA VAL A 206 3.13 -5.41 -22.15
C VAL A 206 3.35 -4.50 -23.35
N ALA A 207 2.27 -4.03 -23.98
CA ALA A 207 2.32 -3.19 -25.18
C ALA A 207 1.69 -1.82 -24.93
N VAL A 208 2.14 -0.79 -25.64
CA VAL A 208 1.46 0.52 -25.69
C VAL A 208 0.72 0.63 -27.01
N LYS A 209 -0.58 0.96 -26.96
CA LYS A 209 -1.42 1.18 -28.13
C LYS A 209 -2.02 2.57 -28.08
N GLU A 210 -1.83 3.36 -29.13
CA GLU A 210 -2.52 4.64 -29.25
C GLU A 210 -4.03 4.43 -29.48
N LEU A 211 -4.84 5.19 -28.75
CA LEU A 211 -6.29 5.21 -28.84
C LEU A 211 -6.75 6.45 -29.59
N SER A 212 -7.97 6.39 -30.15
CA SER A 212 -8.64 7.56 -30.70
C SER A 212 -8.72 8.68 -29.66
N GLY A 213 -8.35 9.89 -30.04
CA GLY A 213 -8.34 11.05 -29.13
C GLY A 213 -7.00 11.29 -28.42
N GLY A 214 -5.89 10.71 -28.91
CA GLY A 214 -4.54 11.03 -28.44
C GLY A 214 -4.18 10.48 -27.06
N SER A 215 -4.95 9.50 -26.57
CA SER A 215 -4.62 8.76 -25.34
C SER A 215 -3.92 7.45 -25.68
N PHE A 216 -3.26 6.85 -24.70
CA PHE A 216 -2.42 5.66 -24.89
C PHE A 216 -2.88 4.54 -23.97
N SER A 217 -2.85 3.31 -24.46
CA SER A 217 -3.33 2.13 -23.78
C SER A 217 -2.18 1.19 -23.44
N LEU A 218 -1.91 0.93 -22.17
CA LEU A 218 -1.03 -0.18 -21.76
C LEU A 218 -1.82 -1.48 -21.75
N GLN A 219 -1.47 -2.41 -22.63
CA GLN A 219 -2.14 -3.68 -22.81
C GLN A 219 -1.28 -4.82 -22.28
N PHE A 220 -1.87 -5.68 -21.45
CA PHE A 220 -1.27 -6.93 -21.04
C PHE A 220 -1.79 -8.06 -21.94
N LYS A 221 -0.90 -8.71 -22.69
CA LYS A 221 -1.25 -9.90 -23.48
C LYS A 221 -0.84 -11.17 -22.75
N SER A 222 -1.71 -12.17 -22.75
CA SER A 222 -1.40 -13.48 -22.16
C SER A 222 -0.51 -14.32 -23.08
N LYS A 223 0.35 -15.17 -22.51
CA LYS A 223 1.20 -16.11 -23.27
C LYS A 223 0.40 -17.11 -24.11
N ASN A 224 -0.82 -17.49 -23.70
CA ASN A 224 -1.56 -18.63 -24.26
C ASN A 224 -2.98 -18.29 -24.75
N GLU A 225 -3.31 -17.01 -24.98
CA GLU A 225 -4.67 -16.52 -25.35
C GLU A 225 -5.83 -16.91 -24.41
N GLU A 226 -5.62 -17.77 -23.42
CA GLU A 226 -6.58 -18.02 -22.33
C GLU A 226 -6.83 -16.73 -21.54
N LYS A 227 -8.10 -16.43 -21.27
CA LYS A 227 -8.48 -15.32 -20.38
C LYS A 227 -7.90 -15.59 -18.99
N CYS A 228 -6.89 -14.83 -18.59
CA CYS A 228 -6.10 -15.09 -17.38
C CYS A 228 -6.16 -13.94 -16.36
N PHE A 229 -7.33 -13.31 -16.26
CA PHE A 229 -7.53 -12.08 -15.51
C PHE A 229 -8.61 -12.34 -14.47
N ASP A 230 -8.25 -12.40 -13.19
CA ASP A 230 -9.24 -12.29 -12.12
C ASP A 230 -9.51 -10.79 -11.94
N VAL A 231 -10.64 -10.37 -12.52
CA VAL A 231 -11.07 -8.98 -12.61
C VAL A 231 -12.31 -8.82 -11.75
N LYS A 232 -12.16 -8.13 -10.62
CA LYS A 232 -13.30 -7.73 -9.80
C LYS A 232 -13.54 -6.25 -10.04
N CYS A 233 -14.44 -5.92 -10.96
CA CYS A 233 -14.86 -4.54 -11.20
C CYS A 233 -16.39 -4.40 -11.12
N THR A 234 -16.89 -3.26 -10.64
CA THR A 234 -18.33 -2.93 -10.64
C THR A 234 -18.85 -2.41 -11.99
N SER A 235 -17.96 -2.06 -12.93
CA SER A 235 -18.36 -1.44 -14.21
C SER A 235 -17.48 -1.77 -15.43
N PHE A 236 -16.48 -2.65 -15.31
CA PHE A 236 -15.79 -3.15 -16.51
C PHE A 236 -16.61 -4.26 -17.14
N SER A 237 -17.14 -4.02 -18.33
CA SER A 237 -17.47 -5.10 -19.25
C SER A 237 -16.21 -5.94 -19.45
N GLU A 238 -16.31 -7.25 -19.23
CA GLU A 238 -15.23 -8.22 -19.48
C GLU A 238 -14.62 -8.01 -20.87
N MET A 239 -13.52 -7.26 -20.96
CA MET A 239 -12.84 -7.02 -22.23
C MET A 239 -12.01 -8.26 -22.57
N ASN A 240 -12.55 -9.09 -23.45
CA ASN A 240 -11.87 -10.08 -24.32
C ASN A 240 -10.35 -10.21 -24.15
N GLY A 241 -9.89 -10.77 -23.02
CA GLY A 241 -8.47 -11.09 -22.78
C GLY A 241 -7.52 -9.89 -22.75
N LEU A 242 -8.02 -8.66 -22.66
CA LEU A 242 -7.23 -7.42 -22.68
C LEU A 242 -7.62 -6.57 -21.48
N THR A 243 -6.74 -6.50 -20.49
CA THR A 243 -6.82 -5.41 -19.51
C THR A 243 -5.97 -4.26 -19.99
N SER A 244 -6.60 -3.09 -20.18
CA SER A 244 -5.94 -1.89 -20.66
C SER A 244 -5.83 -0.80 -19.60
N LEU A 245 -4.67 -0.16 -19.51
CA LEU A 245 -4.48 1.08 -18.76
C LEU A 245 -4.50 2.30 -19.68
N THR A 246 -5.08 3.44 -19.31
CA THR A 246 -5.29 4.59 -20.20
C THR A 246 -4.48 5.77 -19.72
N PHE A 247 -3.44 6.11 -20.47
CA PHE A 247 -2.49 7.17 -20.23
C PHE A 247 -2.82 8.39 -21.11
N THR A 248 -2.63 9.58 -20.58
CA THR A 248 -2.81 10.85 -21.32
C THR A 248 -1.54 11.29 -22.06
N ASP A 249 -0.40 10.68 -21.78
CA ASP A 249 0.91 10.99 -22.36
C ASP A 249 1.60 9.73 -22.88
N LYS A 250 2.13 9.80 -24.11
CA LYS A 250 2.82 8.67 -24.76
C LYS A 250 4.07 8.26 -24.00
N ASN A 251 4.87 9.25 -23.60
CA ASN A 251 6.15 9.00 -22.95
C ASN A 251 5.94 8.37 -21.56
N GLY A 252 4.95 8.86 -20.80
CA GLY A 252 4.50 8.25 -19.56
C GLY A 252 4.05 6.80 -19.73
N ALA A 253 3.28 6.50 -20.78
CA ALA A 253 2.85 5.15 -21.10
C ALA A 253 4.03 4.22 -21.43
N GLU A 254 4.96 4.66 -22.29
CA GLU A 254 6.14 3.87 -22.69
C GLU A 254 7.10 3.62 -21.51
N GLN A 255 7.32 4.62 -20.65
CA GLN A 255 8.14 4.44 -19.45
C GLN A 255 7.50 3.44 -18.49
N ALA A 256 6.18 3.54 -18.26
CA ALA A 256 5.47 2.59 -17.42
C ALA A 256 5.50 1.17 -18.02
N ALA A 257 5.35 1.04 -19.35
CA ALA A 257 5.49 -0.23 -20.06
C ALA A 257 6.87 -0.87 -19.82
N ALA A 258 7.94 -0.10 -20.02
CA ALA A 258 9.30 -0.58 -19.88
C ALA A 258 9.57 -1.09 -18.44
N LYS A 259 9.12 -0.34 -17.44
CA LYS A 259 9.27 -0.72 -16.02
C LYS A 259 8.43 -1.93 -15.64
N LEU A 260 7.22 -2.05 -16.19
CA LEU A 260 6.39 -3.25 -16.03
C LEU A 260 7.04 -4.47 -16.67
N ARG A 261 7.61 -4.35 -17.87
CA ARG A 261 8.35 -5.46 -18.53
C ARG A 261 9.55 -5.90 -17.68
N GLU A 262 10.31 -4.95 -17.13
CA GLU A 262 11.43 -5.23 -16.22
C GLU A 262 10.94 -5.95 -14.95
N LEU A 263 9.86 -5.46 -14.33
CA LEU A 263 9.26 -6.09 -13.16
C LEU A 263 8.78 -7.51 -13.48
N ILE A 264 8.10 -7.72 -14.60
CA ILE A 264 7.62 -9.04 -15.02
C ILE A 264 8.80 -9.99 -15.28
N SER A 265 9.85 -9.52 -15.94
CA SER A 265 11.05 -10.34 -16.19
C SER A 265 11.77 -10.76 -14.91
N ASN A 266 11.67 -9.99 -13.83
CA ASN A 266 12.24 -10.36 -12.52
C ASN A 266 11.45 -11.46 -11.80
N HIS A 267 10.25 -11.80 -12.31
CA HIS A 267 9.34 -12.79 -11.73
C HIS A 267 9.11 -14.00 -12.67
N GLN A 268 9.79 -14.07 -13.82
CA GLN A 268 9.74 -15.19 -14.77
C GLN A 268 11.07 -15.94 -14.78
#